data_AF-A0A5B2YZ21-F1
#
_entry.id   AF-A0A5B2YZ21-F1
#
_cell.length_a   1.000
_cell.length_b   1.000
_cell.length_c   1.000
_cell.angle_alpha   90.00
_cell.angle_beta   90.00
_cell.angle_gamma   90.00
#
_symmetry.space_group_name_H-M   'P 1'
#
loop_
_entity.id
_entity.type
_entity.pdbx_description
1 polymer ?
#
loop_
_entity_poly.entity_id
_entity_poly.type
_entity_poly.pdbx_seq_one_letter_code
_entity_poly.pdbx_strand_id
1 'polypeptide(L)'
;MYPVSTDGSTWYPMACQFLKLEHHLHSSYEKNLIERTMQYIKDRTESFDDYFPCRLKNCKLKHVKNWLNLFVDYHNKELKPVN
;
A
#
# COMPACT_ATOMS: atom_id res chain seq x y z
N MET A 1 -6.14 7.72 -20.08
CA MET A 1 -5.28 8.12 -18.94
C MET A 1 -5.95 7.60 -17.68
N TYR A 2 -5.23 6.93 -16.78
CA TYR A 2 -5.83 6.41 -15.55
C TYR A 2 -5.74 7.49 -14.47
N PRO A 3 -6.87 7.99 -13.95
CA PRO A 3 -6.84 9.02 -12.93
C PRO A 3 -6.33 8.43 -11.60
N VAL A 4 -5.51 9.20 -10.89
CA VAL A 4 -4.98 8.85 -9.57
C VAL A 4 -5.79 9.61 -8.52
N SER A 5 -6.42 8.85 -7.63
CA SER A 5 -7.16 9.36 -6.48
C SER A 5 -6.29 9.28 -5.23
N THR A 6 -6.13 10.37 -4.49
CA THR A 6 -5.43 10.37 -3.20
C THR A 6 -6.14 11.21 -2.14
N ASP A 7 -5.65 11.16 -0.90
CA ASP A 7 -6.03 12.15 0.09
C ASP A 7 -5.50 13.55 -0.28
N GLY A 8 -5.95 14.57 0.46
CA GLY A 8 -5.60 15.98 0.22
C GLY A 8 -4.19 16.38 0.64
N SER A 9 -3.26 15.44 0.83
CA SER A 9 -1.89 15.77 1.22
C SER A 9 -1.16 16.54 0.13
N THR A 10 -0.27 17.44 0.57
CA THR A 10 0.37 18.46 -0.29
C THR A 10 1.41 17.94 -1.29
N TRP A 11 1.83 16.68 -1.16
CA TRP A 11 2.91 16.07 -1.95
C TRP A 11 2.40 15.39 -3.24
N TYR A 12 1.12 15.00 -3.28
CA TYR A 12 0.54 14.32 -4.45
C TYR A 12 0.38 15.20 -5.70
N PRO A 13 -0.10 16.46 -5.61
CA PRO A 13 -0.31 17.28 -6.81
C PRO A 13 0.99 17.51 -7.60
N MET A 14 2.09 17.78 -6.90
CA MET A 14 3.40 18.00 -7.52
C MET A 14 3.91 16.73 -8.22
N ALA A 15 3.81 15.58 -7.57
CA ALA A 15 4.23 14.30 -8.14
C ALA A 15 3.39 13.92 -9.38
N CYS A 16 2.08 14.09 -9.30
CA CYS A 16 1.16 13.77 -10.40
C CYS A 16 1.40 14.70 -11.60
N GLN A 17 1.60 16.00 -11.37
CA GLN A 17 1.92 16.95 -12.43
C GLN A 17 3.22 16.58 -13.16
N PHE A 18 4.27 16.23 -12.39
CA PHE A 18 5.55 15.80 -12.96
C PHE A 18 5.41 14.57 -13.87
N LEU A 19 4.58 13.60 -13.44
CA LEU A 19 4.30 12.37 -14.18
C LEU A 19 3.20 12.51 -15.25
N LYS A 20 2.62 13.71 -15.41
CA LYS A 20 1.46 13.98 -16.28
C LYS A 20 0.26 13.06 -15.99
N LEU A 21 0.05 12.74 -14.72
CA LEU A 21 -1.10 11.97 -14.23
C LEU A 21 -2.24 12.93 -13.85
N GLU A 22 -3.47 12.55 -14.20
CA GLU A 22 -4.67 13.25 -13.76
C GLU A 22 -4.88 12.92 -12.29
N HIS A 23 -4.97 13.95 -11.45
CA HIS A 23 -5.08 13.80 -10.01
C HIS A 23 -6.40 14.36 -9.51
N HIS A 24 -7.07 13.59 -8.66
CA HIS A 24 -8.27 14.02 -7.95
C HIS A 24 -8.24 13.57 -6.49
N LEU A 25 -9.08 14.23 -5.69
CA LEU A 25 -9.25 13.85 -4.30
C LEU A 25 -10.17 12.62 -4.20
N HIS A 26 -9.91 11.77 -3.21
CA HIS A 26 -10.78 10.64 -2.89
C HIS A 26 -12.24 11.04 -2.75
N SER A 27 -13.10 10.39 -3.52
CA SER A 27 -14.51 10.23 -3.16
C SER A 27 -14.65 9.38 -1.90
N SER A 28 -15.81 9.42 -1.25
CA SER A 28 -16.10 8.56 -0.10
C SER A 28 -15.95 7.07 -0.42
N TYR A 29 -16.25 6.67 -1.66
CA TYR A 29 -16.10 5.30 -2.13
C TYR A 29 -14.62 4.89 -2.27
N GLU A 30 -13.82 5.69 -2.95
CA GLU A 30 -12.39 5.41 -3.15
C GLU A 30 -11.64 5.38 -1.81
N LYS A 31 -11.98 6.30 -0.90
CA LYS A 31 -11.46 6.30 0.47
C LYS A 31 -11.77 5.00 1.20
N ASN A 32 -13.02 4.53 1.13
CA ASN A 32 -13.44 3.28 1.76
C ASN A 32 -12.69 2.07 1.16
N LEU A 33 -12.51 2.03 -0.16
CA LEU A 33 -11.76 0.96 -0.83
C LEU A 33 -10.30 0.90 -0.36
N ILE A 34 -9.60 2.04 -0.35
CA ILE A 34 -8.19 2.07 0.04
C ILE A 34 -8.03 1.75 1.54
N GLU A 35 -8.89 2.28 2.41
CA GLU A 35 -8.86 2.00 3.85
C GLU A 35 -9.10 0.51 4.13
N ARG A 36 -10.11 -0.10 3.48
CA ARG A 36 -10.38 -1.54 3.62
C ARG A 36 -9.24 -2.39 3.08
N THR A 37 -8.64 -2.00 1.96
CA THR A 37 -7.48 -2.71 1.39
C THR A 37 -6.28 -2.63 2.33
N MET A 38 -6.00 -1.45 2.89
CA MET A 38 -4.91 -1.28 3.86
C MET A 38 -5.16 -2.02 5.16
N GLN A 39 -6.40 -2.08 5.65
CA GLN A 39 -6.75 -2.88 6.82
C GLN A 39 -6.48 -4.36 6.57
N TYR A 40 -6.92 -4.89 5.42
CA TYR A 40 -6.64 -6.28 5.04
C TYR A 40 -5.13 -6.58 5.03
N ILE A 41 -4.31 -5.70 4.45
CA ILE A 41 -2.85 -5.88 4.43
C ILE A 41 -2.29 -5.90 5.85
N LYS A 42 -2.74 -5.00 6.74
CA LYS A 42 -2.31 -4.96 8.14
C LYS A 42 -2.66 -6.25 8.86
N ASP A 43 -3.92 -6.70 8.79
CA ASP A 43 -4.38 -7.93 9.45
C ASP A 43 -3.60 -9.15 8.96
N ARG A 44 -3.29 -9.23 7.66
CA ARG A 44 -2.51 -10.35 7.08
C ARG A 44 -1.03 -10.31 7.43
N THR A 45 -0.50 -9.13 7.79
CA THR A 45 0.92 -8.96 8.11
C THR A 45 1.19 -8.80 9.60
N GLU A 46 0.15 -8.70 10.42
CA GLU A 46 0.22 -8.57 11.89
C GLU A 46 1.06 -9.68 12.52
N SER A 47 0.82 -10.94 12.15
CA SER A 47 1.60 -12.06 12.69
C SER A 47 3.10 -11.94 12.40
N PHE A 48 3.51 -11.35 11.26
CA PHE A 48 4.93 -11.15 10.99
C PHE A 48 5.54 -10.13 11.95
N ASP A 49 4.83 -9.03 12.23
CA ASP A 49 5.29 -8.03 13.19
C ASP A 49 5.31 -8.59 14.62
N ASP A 50 4.30 -9.37 15.02
CA ASP A 50 4.24 -10.02 16.34
C ASP A 50 5.41 -10.97 16.60
N TYR A 51 5.73 -11.83 15.62
CA TYR A 51 6.78 -12.83 15.77
C TYR A 51 8.19 -12.26 15.60
N PHE A 52 8.36 -11.21 14.81
CA PHE A 52 9.68 -10.70 14.46
C PHE A 52 9.80 -9.16 14.58
N PRO A 53 9.34 -8.56 15.70
CA PRO A 53 9.12 -7.13 15.80
C PRO A 53 10.39 -6.32 15.55
N CYS A 54 10.23 -5.17 14.88
CA CYS A 54 11.34 -4.27 14.61
C CYS A 54 11.71 -3.39 15.83
N ARG A 55 12.37 -3.98 16.84
CA ARG A 55 12.69 -3.30 18.11
C ARG A 55 14.03 -2.55 18.12
N LEU A 56 14.85 -2.72 17.08
CA LEU A 56 16.19 -2.12 17.02
C LEU A 56 16.12 -0.63 16.67
N LYS A 57 16.77 0.21 17.49
CA LYS A 57 16.96 1.63 17.16
C LYS A 57 17.78 1.75 15.88
N ASN A 58 17.34 2.61 14.95
CA ASN A 58 17.94 2.79 13.62
C ASN A 58 17.97 1.51 12.75
N CYS A 59 17.02 0.59 12.96
CA CYS A 59 16.90 -0.59 12.11
C CYS A 59 16.75 -0.21 10.63
N LYS A 60 17.48 -0.88 9.74
CA LYS A 60 17.41 -0.65 8.28
C LYS A 60 16.18 -1.25 7.60
N LEU A 61 15.24 -1.81 8.38
CA LEU A 61 13.96 -2.38 7.94
C LEU A 61 14.06 -3.48 6.87
N LYS A 62 15.21 -4.15 6.73
CA LYS A 62 15.42 -5.19 5.69
C LYS A 62 14.44 -6.36 5.86
N HIS A 63 14.18 -6.79 7.09
CA HIS A 63 13.25 -7.88 7.36
C HIS A 63 11.80 -7.50 7.00
N VAL A 64 11.36 -6.29 7.37
CA VAL A 64 10.03 -5.75 6.99
C VAL A 64 9.86 -5.73 5.47
N LYS A 65 10.87 -5.21 4.75
CA LYS A 65 10.86 -5.19 3.27
C LYS A 65 10.76 -6.60 2.68
N ASN A 66 11.49 -7.56 3.23
CA ASN A 66 11.45 -8.95 2.77
C ASN A 66 10.07 -9.59 2.98
N TRP A 67 9.40 -9.33 4.11
CA TRP A 67 8.05 -9.86 4.35
C TRP A 67 7.01 -9.24 3.45
N LEU A 68 7.05 -7.92 3.25
CA LEU A 68 6.13 -7.25 2.32
C LEU A 68 6.30 -7.79 0.90
N ASN A 69 7.55 -7.99 0.45
CA ASN A 69 7.82 -8.59 -0.85
C ASN A 69 7.27 -10.03 -0.96
N LEU A 70 7.49 -10.85 0.08
CA LEU A 70 6.95 -12.22 0.13
C LEU A 70 5.42 -12.23 0.11
N PHE A 71 4.79 -11.35 0.90
CA PHE A 71 3.34 -11.21 0.97
C PHE A 71 2.74 -10.82 -0.38
N VAL A 72 3.31 -9.79 -1.03
CA VAL A 72 2.84 -9.32 -2.35
C VAL A 72 3.01 -10.40 -3.42
N ASP A 73 4.16 -11.08 -3.47
CA ASP A 73 4.39 -12.17 -4.42
C ASP A 73 3.38 -13.31 -4.25
N TYR A 74 3.13 -13.73 -3.00
CA TYR A 74 2.16 -14.77 -2.70
C TYR A 74 0.73 -14.34 -3.00
N HIS A 75 0.32 -13.15 -2.53
CA HIS A 75 -1.03 -12.62 -2.74
C HIS A 75 -1.37 -12.48 -4.24
N ASN A 76 -0.44 -11.94 -5.04
CA ASN A 76 -0.64 -11.78 -6.48
C ASN A 76 -0.70 -13.12 -7.23
N LYS A 77 -0.02 -14.17 -6.74
CA LYS A 77 -0.12 -15.53 -7.31
C LYS A 77 -1.44 -16.21 -6.98
N GLU A 78 -2.01 -15.93 -5.80
CA GLU A 78 -3.32 -16.47 -5.41
C GLU A 78 -4.49 -15.78 -6.15
N LEU A 79 -4.31 -14.52 -6.54
CA LEU A 79 -5.25 -13.82 -7.42
C LEU A 79 -5.21 -14.46 -8.81
N LYS A 80 -6.04 -15.49 -9.04
CA LYS A 80 -6.25 -16.04 -10.37
C LYS A 80 -6.76 -14.93 -11.30
N PRO A 81 -6.27 -14.83 -12.54
CA PRO A 81 -6.90 -13.96 -13.52
C PRO A 81 -8.36 -14.37 -13.66
N VAL A 82 -9.26 -13.43 -13.43
CA VAL A 82 -10.67 -13.58 -13.81
C VAL A 82 -10.68 -13.47 -15.33
N ASN A 83 -10.79 -14.62 -16.00
CA ASN A 83 -11.03 -14.69 -17.45
C ASN A 83 -12.44 -14.19 -17.77
#